data_AF-G4ZX84-F1
#
_entry.id   AF-G4ZX84-F1
#
_cell.length_a   1.000
_cell.length_b   1.000
_cell.length_c   1.000
_cell.angle_alpha   90.00
_cell.angle_beta   90.00
_cell.angle_gamma   90.00
#
_symmetry.space_group_name_H-M   'P 1'
#
loop_
_entity.id
_entity.type
_entity.pdbx_description
1 polymer ?
#
loop_
_entity_poly.entity_id
_entity_poly.type
_entity_poly.pdbx_seq_one_letter_code
_entity_poly.pdbx_strand_id
1 'polypeptide(L)'
;PKMEGSFNLYRAQVKVYLHRFNAWGLVDGSIVRPLLAGPAQQQYDQLDFFVKDTLLRRAKVEDAERMCDLPSGREMWEDLEAHHTKREFSNYVWVMKEFFHATYSREQTMDSWLQEIHDTRRAL
;
A
#
# COMPACT_ATOMS: atom_id res chain seq x y z
N PRO A 1 9.32 -17.98 -16.20
CA PRO A 1 8.71 -17.15 -15.12
C PRO A 1 8.46 -15.71 -15.63
N LYS A 2 7.19 -15.35 -15.89
CA LYS A 2 6.83 -13.97 -16.24
C LYS A 2 6.95 -13.10 -14.99
N MET A 3 8.03 -12.34 -14.88
CA MET A 3 8.16 -11.31 -13.84
C MET A 3 7.39 -10.06 -14.29
N GLU A 4 6.08 -10.01 -14.05
CA GLU A 4 5.29 -8.80 -14.23
C GLU A 4 5.20 -8.05 -12.90
N GLY A 5 5.98 -6.97 -12.77
CA GLY A 5 5.92 -6.06 -11.63
C GLY A 5 7.19 -6.02 -10.80
N SER A 6 7.71 -4.82 -10.59
CA SER A 6 8.87 -4.53 -9.73
C SER A 6 8.43 -3.62 -8.59
N PHE A 7 9.27 -3.47 -7.57
CA PHE A 7 9.07 -2.47 -6.52
C PHE A 7 8.87 -1.06 -7.11
N ASN A 8 9.43 -0.75 -8.29
CA ASN A 8 9.17 0.52 -8.98
C ASN A 8 7.70 0.69 -9.42
N LEU A 9 7.03 -0.39 -9.83
CA LEU A 9 5.60 -0.34 -10.17
C LEU A 9 4.75 -0.12 -8.92
N TYR A 10 5.06 -0.87 -7.85
CA TYR A 10 4.44 -0.67 -6.55
C TYR A 10 4.58 0.78 -6.07
N ARG A 11 5.81 1.30 -6.10
CA ARG A 11 6.13 2.69 -5.76
C ARG A 11 5.34 3.70 -6.60
N ALA A 12 5.27 3.50 -7.91
CA ALA A 12 4.48 4.36 -8.78
C ALA A 12 2.99 4.35 -8.41
N GLN A 13 2.42 3.18 -8.10
CA GLN A 13 1.03 3.04 -7.68
C GLN A 13 0.74 3.71 -6.34
N VAL A 14 1.58 3.48 -5.33
CA VAL A 14 1.47 4.15 -4.02
C VAL A 14 1.58 5.66 -4.18
N LYS A 15 2.56 6.13 -4.98
CA LYS A 15 2.73 7.55 -5.28
C LYS A 15 1.49 8.18 -5.91
N VAL A 16 0.95 7.58 -6.97
CA VAL A 16 -0.27 8.09 -7.64
C VAL A 16 -1.46 8.11 -6.68
N TYR A 17 -1.63 7.05 -5.89
CA TYR A 17 -2.72 6.97 -4.93
C TYR A 17 -2.62 8.06 -3.85
N LEU A 18 -1.48 8.18 -3.17
CA LEU A 18 -1.28 9.19 -2.13
C LEU A 18 -1.31 10.62 -2.68
N HIS A 19 -0.85 10.84 -3.90
CA HIS A 19 -0.92 12.15 -4.54
C HIS A 19 -2.36 12.60 -4.80
N ARG A 20 -3.29 11.68 -5.10
CA ARG A 20 -4.73 12.00 -5.26
C ARG A 20 -5.35 12.59 -3.99
N PHE A 21 -4.80 12.25 -2.83
CA PHE A 21 -5.26 12.70 -1.52
C PHE A 21 -4.34 13.77 -0.89
N ASN A 22 -3.40 14.35 -1.65
CA ASN A 22 -2.39 15.30 -1.16
C ASN A 22 -1.54 14.77 0.01
N ALA A 23 -1.38 13.44 0.11
CA ALA A 23 -0.67 12.79 1.20
C ALA A 23 0.77 12.39 0.83
N TRP A 24 1.10 12.34 -0.47
CA TRP A 24 2.44 11.95 -0.93
C TRP A 24 3.55 12.85 -0.35
N GLY A 25 3.23 14.10 -0.06
CA GLY A 25 4.20 15.03 0.51
C GLY A 25 4.74 14.61 1.89
N LEU A 26 4.01 13.79 2.64
CA LEU A 26 4.51 13.21 3.89
C LEU A 26 5.62 12.19 3.63
N VAL A 27 5.46 11.41 2.56
CA VAL A 27 6.37 10.33 2.19
C VAL A 27 7.67 10.88 1.60
N ASP A 28 7.59 11.86 0.71
CA ASP A 28 8.79 12.50 0.14
C ASP A 28 9.40 13.58 1.05
N GLY A 29 8.75 13.89 2.17
CA GLY A 29 9.24 14.83 3.17
C GLY A 29 8.97 16.31 2.87
N SER A 30 8.24 16.63 1.81
CA SER A 30 7.82 18.01 1.52
C SER A 30 6.78 18.56 2.51
N ILE A 31 5.98 17.68 3.14
CA ILE A 31 5.09 17.99 4.27
C ILE A 31 5.80 17.59 5.55
N VAL A 32 6.17 18.58 6.36
CA VAL A 32 6.87 18.40 7.64
C VAL A 32 5.90 18.56 8.79
N ARG A 33 6.12 17.77 9.85
CA ARG A 33 5.31 17.86 11.08
C ARG A 33 5.44 19.27 11.69
N PRO A 34 4.32 19.97 11.94
CA PRO A 34 4.37 21.28 12.61
C PRO A 34 4.97 21.18 14.02
N LEU A 35 5.74 22.20 14.41
CA LEU A 35 6.39 22.27 15.73
C LEU A 35 5.42 22.56 16.86
N LEU A 36 4.35 23.30 16.57
CA LEU A 36 3.36 23.73 17.54
C LEU A 36 2.09 22.91 17.40
N ALA A 37 1.54 22.49 18.53
CA ALA A 37 0.24 21.84 18.58
C ALA A 37 -0.86 22.80 18.10
N GLY A 38 -1.73 22.29 17.22
CA GLY A 38 -2.82 23.08 16.64
C GLY A 38 -3.48 22.37 15.46
N PRO A 39 -4.38 23.07 14.74
CA PRO A 39 -5.13 22.51 13.61
C PRO A 39 -4.22 21.93 12.52
N ALA A 40 -3.08 22.57 12.25
CA ALA A 40 -2.10 22.09 11.28
C ALA A 40 -1.46 20.76 11.71
N GLN A 41 -1.20 20.57 13.02
CA GLN A 41 -0.67 19.29 13.52
C GLN A 41 -1.74 18.19 13.43
N GLN A 42 -2.99 18.49 13.75
CA GLN A 42 -4.08 17.52 13.60
C GLN A 42 -4.25 17.08 12.15
N GLN A 43 -4.17 18.02 11.21
CA GLN A 43 -4.22 17.70 9.78
C GLN A 43 -3.02 16.85 9.34
N TYR A 44 -1.82 17.15 9.84
CA TYR A 44 -0.64 16.33 9.62
C TYR A 44 -0.85 14.91 10.15
N ASP A 45 -1.28 14.77 11.41
CA ASP A 45 -1.46 13.48 12.07
C ASP A 45 -2.53 12.64 11.31
N GLN A 46 -3.61 13.26 10.82
CA GLN A 46 -4.62 12.58 9.99
C GLN A 46 -4.04 12.07 8.65
N LEU A 47 -3.26 12.90 7.96
CA LEU A 47 -2.61 12.50 6.72
C LEU A 47 -1.58 11.39 6.98
N ASP A 48 -0.85 11.45 8.09
CA ASP A 48 0.12 10.43 8.50
C ASP A 48 -0.58 9.09 8.75
N PHE A 49 -1.68 9.08 9.51
CA PHE A 49 -2.49 7.88 9.69
C PHE A 49 -3.00 7.30 8.37
N PHE A 50 -3.41 8.16 7.43
CA PHE A 50 -3.85 7.72 6.11
C PHE A 50 -2.72 7.08 5.29
N VAL A 51 -1.51 7.64 5.36
CA VAL A 51 -0.32 7.05 4.73
C VAL A 51 -0.01 5.69 5.37
N LYS A 52 0.02 5.60 6.70
CA LYS A 52 0.27 4.36 7.43
C LYS A 52 -0.71 3.25 7.04
N ASP A 53 -2.02 3.56 7.06
CA ASP A 53 -3.08 2.62 6.65
C ASP A 53 -2.89 2.17 5.20
N THR A 54 -2.58 3.11 4.30
CA THR A 54 -2.33 2.80 2.88
C THR A 54 -1.15 1.85 2.71
N LEU A 55 -0.05 2.09 3.43
CA LEU A 55 1.14 1.25 3.38
C LEU A 55 0.86 -0.14 3.95
N LEU A 56 0.23 -0.24 5.13
CA LEU A 56 -0.10 -1.52 5.76
C LEU A 56 -1.01 -2.39 4.89
N ARG A 57 -2.06 -1.82 4.28
CA ARG A 57 -2.98 -2.56 3.40
C ARG A 57 -2.31 -3.07 2.13
N ARG A 58 -1.24 -2.41 1.70
CA ARG A 58 -0.55 -2.66 0.44
C ARG A 58 0.83 -3.30 0.64
N ALA A 59 1.20 -3.64 1.86
CA ALA A 59 2.43 -4.36 2.15
C ALA A 59 2.14 -5.86 2.24
N LYS A 60 3.20 -6.66 2.10
CA LYS A 60 3.14 -8.06 2.54
C LYS A 60 3.02 -8.13 4.05
N VAL A 61 2.56 -9.26 4.57
CA VAL A 61 2.38 -9.44 6.02
C VAL A 61 3.70 -9.23 6.77
N GLU A 62 4.81 -9.78 6.27
CA GLU A 62 6.12 -9.68 6.93
C GLU A 62 6.62 -8.22 6.97
N ASP A 63 6.38 -7.48 5.89
CA ASP A 63 6.72 -6.06 5.82
C ASP A 63 5.81 -5.23 6.73
N ALA A 64 4.51 -5.54 6.75
CA ALA A 64 3.52 -4.88 7.59
C ALA A 64 3.81 -5.05 9.08
N GLU A 65 4.16 -6.27 9.52
CA GLU A 65 4.55 -6.57 10.90
C GLU A 65 5.81 -5.81 11.32
N ARG A 66 6.79 -5.70 10.42
CA ARG A 66 8.03 -4.95 10.69
C ARG A 66 7.78 -3.45 10.84
N MET A 67 6.93 -2.88 9.99
CA MET A 67 6.75 -1.44 9.91
C MET A 67 5.60 -0.89 10.77
N CYS A 68 4.73 -1.73 11.33
CA CYS A 68 3.54 -1.27 12.06
C CYS A 68 3.85 -0.45 13.32
N ASP A 69 5.03 -0.68 13.92
CA ASP A 69 5.48 0.01 15.13
C ASP A 69 6.25 1.31 14.81
N LEU A 70 6.44 1.64 13.53
CA LEU A 70 7.19 2.84 13.15
C LEU A 70 6.41 4.13 13.41
N PRO A 71 7.07 5.20 13.88
CA PRO A 71 6.38 6.38 14.39
C PRO A 71 5.71 7.23 13.30
N SER A 72 6.11 7.12 12.04
CA SER A 72 5.52 7.86 10.91
C SER A 72 5.38 7.02 9.65
N GLY A 73 4.42 7.40 8.79
CA GLY A 73 4.24 6.79 7.48
C GLY A 73 5.46 7.01 6.57
N ARG A 74 6.25 8.06 6.83
CA ARG A 74 7.53 8.30 6.16
C ARG A 74 8.57 7.26 6.54
N GLU A 75 8.74 6.97 7.83
CA GLU A 75 9.69 5.95 8.27
C GLU A 75 9.29 4.56 7.77
N MET A 76 7.99 4.25 7.76
CA MET A 76 7.48 3.01 7.13
C MET A 76 7.86 2.92 5.65
N TRP A 77 7.77 4.03 4.92
CA TRP A 77 8.16 4.07 3.52
C TRP A 77 9.67 3.90 3.32
N GLU A 78 10.48 4.60 4.11
CA GLU A 78 11.95 4.49 4.06
C GLU A 78 12.41 3.07 4.40
N ASP A 79 11.76 2.42 5.37
CA ASP A 79 11.99 1.05 5.78
C ASP A 79 11.61 0.03 4.68
N LEU A 80 10.50 0.27 3.96
CA LEU A 80 10.13 -0.48 2.76
C LEU A 80 11.15 -0.30 1.62
N GLU A 81 11.57 0.93 1.33
CA GLU A 81 12.57 1.21 0.28
C GLU A 81 13.93 0.56 0.59
N ALA A 82 14.33 0.53 1.86
CA ALA A 82 15.61 -0.04 2.29
C ALA A 82 15.66 -1.57 2.15
N HIS A 83 14.55 -2.26 2.36
CA HIS A 83 14.51 -3.73 2.41
C HIS A 83 14.12 -4.41 1.08
N HIS A 84 13.63 -3.65 0.09
CA HIS A 84 13.21 -4.23 -1.19
C HIS A 84 14.22 -4.02 -2.33
N THR A 85 15.23 -4.87 -2.41
CA THR A 85 16.08 -5.00 -3.61
C THR A 85 15.43 -5.90 -4.66
N LYS A 86 14.69 -5.29 -5.60
CA LYS A 86 14.36 -5.74 -6.98
C LYS A 86 13.72 -7.11 -7.28
N ARG A 87 13.58 -8.10 -6.38
CA ARG A 87 13.14 -9.46 -6.80
C ARG A 87 11.89 -10.08 -6.16
N GLU A 88 11.30 -9.51 -5.11
CA GLU A 88 10.27 -10.25 -4.35
C GLU A 88 8.85 -9.69 -4.42
N PHE A 89 8.61 -8.59 -5.12
CA PHE A 89 7.29 -7.93 -5.13
C PHE A 89 6.37 -8.34 -6.31
N SER A 90 6.84 -9.19 -7.24
CA SER A 90 6.12 -9.50 -8.49
C SER A 90 4.82 -10.28 -8.28
N ASN A 91 4.78 -11.25 -7.36
CA ASN A 91 3.55 -12.03 -7.11
C ASN A 91 2.49 -11.19 -6.40
N TYR A 92 2.90 -10.35 -5.44
CA TYR A 92 1.98 -9.54 -4.64
C TYR A 92 1.20 -8.51 -5.48
N VAL A 93 1.88 -7.80 -6.39
CA VAL A 93 1.21 -6.81 -7.26
C VAL A 93 0.23 -7.47 -8.22
N TRP A 94 0.53 -8.68 -8.71
CA TRP A 94 -0.37 -9.44 -9.58
C TRP A 94 -1.63 -9.89 -8.82
N VAL A 95 -1.47 -10.50 -7.64
CA VAL A 95 -2.61 -10.97 -6.83
C VAL A 95 -3.49 -9.79 -6.38
N MET A 96 -2.90 -8.65 -6.01
CA MET A 96 -3.66 -7.44 -5.68
C MET A 96 -4.38 -6.86 -6.89
N LYS A 97 -3.77 -6.88 -8.08
CA LYS A 97 -4.42 -6.46 -9.32
C LYS A 97 -5.62 -7.37 -9.61
N GLU A 98 -5.45 -8.69 -9.59
CA GLU A 98 -6.56 -9.62 -9.79
C GLU A 98 -7.66 -9.44 -8.74
N PHE A 99 -7.30 -9.31 -7.45
CA PHE A 99 -8.27 -9.10 -6.38
C PHE A 99 -9.08 -7.80 -6.53
N PHE A 100 -8.44 -6.67 -6.88
CA PHE A 100 -9.15 -5.40 -7.05
C PHE A 100 -9.86 -5.27 -8.41
N HIS A 101 -9.46 -6.04 -9.42
CA HIS A 101 -10.12 -6.08 -10.73
C HIS A 101 -11.12 -7.23 -10.88
N ALA A 102 -11.26 -8.11 -9.88
CA ALA A 102 -12.24 -9.18 -9.83
C ALA A 102 -13.67 -8.61 -9.76
N THR A 103 -14.21 -8.19 -10.90
CA THR A 103 -15.60 -7.77 -11.03
C THR A 103 -16.51 -8.98 -11.24
N TYR A 104 -17.62 -9.00 -10.52
CA TYR A 104 -18.65 -10.01 -10.75
C TYR A 104 -19.23 -9.90 -12.16
N SER A 105 -19.11 -10.95 -12.97
CA SER A 105 -19.82 -11.07 -14.25
C SER A 105 -21.18 -11.74 -14.04
N ARG A 106 -22.22 -11.35 -14.80
CA ARG A 106 -23.54 -12.03 -14.75
C ARG A 106 -23.50 -13.47 -15.27
N GLU A 107 -22.40 -13.86 -15.90
CA GLU A 107 -22.20 -15.19 -16.50
C GLU A 107 -21.66 -16.21 -15.49
N GLN A 108 -21.19 -15.77 -14.31
CA GLN A 108 -20.68 -16.65 -13.25
C GLN A 108 -21.64 -16.69 -12.06
N THR A 109 -21.62 -17.80 -11.32
CA THR A 109 -22.39 -17.92 -10.07
C THR A 109 -21.70 -17.14 -8.95
N MET A 110 -22.50 -16.58 -8.03
CA MET A 110 -21.98 -15.85 -6.87
C MET A 110 -20.99 -16.69 -6.05
N ASP A 111 -21.28 -17.97 -5.84
CA ASP A 111 -20.43 -18.87 -5.08
C ASP A 111 -19.08 -19.14 -5.76
N SER A 112 -19.07 -19.27 -7.09
CA SER A 112 -17.83 -19.44 -7.87
C SER A 112 -16.95 -18.19 -7.78
N TRP A 113 -17.55 -17.01 -7.85
CA TRP A 113 -16.83 -15.74 -7.72
C TRP A 113 -16.29 -15.52 -6.30
N LEU A 114 -17.08 -15.83 -5.28
CA LEU A 114 -16.64 -15.77 -3.89
C LEU A 114 -15.48 -16.73 -3.63
N GLN A 115 -15.53 -17.94 -4.19
CA GLN A 115 -14.45 -18.92 -4.08
C GLN A 115 -13.16 -18.42 -4.76
N GLU A 116 -13.26 -17.83 -5.95
CA GLU A 116 -12.12 -17.22 -6.66
C GLU A 116 -11.49 -16.06 -5.88
N ILE A 117 -12.32 -15.18 -5.29
CA ILE A 117 -11.85 -14.12 -4.40
C ILE A 117 -11.19 -14.68 -3.14
N HIS A 118 -11.74 -15.75 -2.56
CA HIS A 118 -11.16 -16.42 -1.39
C HIS A 118 -9.83 -17.12 -1.71
N ASP A 119 -9.69 -17.72 -2.89
CA ASP A 119 -8.46 -18.37 -3.35
C ASP A 119 -7.39 -17.33 -3.70
N THR A 120 -7.79 -16.24 -4.38
CA THR A 120 -6.92 -15.08 -4.67
C THR A 120 -6.41 -14.45 -3.37
N ARG A 121 -7.29 -14.29 -2.36
CA ARG A 121 -6.91 -13.81 -1.04
C ARG A 121 -5.96 -14.75 -0.29
N ARG A 122 -6.08 -16.06 -0.47
CA ARG A 122 -5.15 -17.05 0.13
C ARG A 122 -3.77 -17.08 -0.53
N ALA A 123 -3.65 -16.54 -1.74
CA ALA A 123 -2.40 -16.42 -2.48
C ALA A 123 -1.67 -15.08 -2.23
N LEU A 124 -2.26 -14.16 -1.44
CA LEU A 124 -1.60 -13.00 -0.85
C LEU A 124 -0.73 -13.45 0.33
#